data_AF-A0AA50CND1-F1
#
_entry.id   AF-A0AA50CND1-F1
#
_cell.length_a   1.000
_cell.length_b   1.000
_cell.length_c   1.000
_cell.angle_alpha   90.00
_cell.angle_beta   90.00
_cell.angle_gamma   90.00
#
_symmetry.space_group_name_H-M   'P 1'
#
loop_
_entity.id
_entity.type
_entity.pdbx_description
1 polymer ?
#
loop_
_entity_poly.entity_id
_entity_poly.type
_entity_poly.pdbx_seq_one_letter_code
_entity_poly.pdbx_strand_id
1 'polypeptide(L)'
;MKDAPAHSQAWLEAVAKLGAASALDAKTQSLAYIAVLAALRLESGLAFHVAEAKAAGASREDVISAVLTGLPAVGNGVTAALPAAIAAYDR
;
A
#
# COMPACT_ATOMS: atom_id res chain seq x y z
N MET A 1 1.91 5.61 -18.81
CA MET A 1 2.67 4.45 -19.33
C MET A 1 2.82 4.46 -20.86
N LYS A 2 1.94 5.11 -21.63
CA LYS A 2 2.02 5.09 -23.11
C LYS A 2 3.14 5.95 -23.70
N ASP A 3 3.57 6.98 -22.99
CA ASP A 3 4.51 7.99 -23.51
C ASP A 3 5.99 7.59 -23.34
N ALA A 4 6.29 6.60 -22.49
CA ALA A 4 7.65 6.12 -22.23
C ALA A 4 7.65 4.60 -21.92
N PRO A 5 7.31 3.74 -22.89
CA PRO A 5 7.05 2.33 -22.63
C PRO A 5 8.26 1.57 -22.08
N ALA A 6 9.48 1.85 -22.55
CA ALA A 6 10.70 1.20 -22.05
C ALA A 6 10.97 1.51 -20.57
N HIS A 7 10.82 2.78 -20.16
CA HIS A 7 10.97 3.18 -18.76
C HIS A 7 9.91 2.54 -17.87
N SER A 8 8.66 2.53 -18.35
CA SER A 8 7.54 1.90 -17.65
C SER A 8 7.76 0.41 -17.45
N GLN A 9 8.23 -0.30 -18.49
CA GLN A 9 8.51 -1.74 -18.41
C GLN A 9 9.64 -2.02 -17.41
N ALA A 10 10.74 -1.28 -17.49
CA ALA A 10 11.87 -1.45 -16.58
C ALA A 10 11.45 -1.19 -15.11
N TRP A 11 10.63 -0.17 -14.87
CA TRP A 11 10.13 0.13 -13.53
C TRP A 11 9.22 -0.98 -12.98
N LEU A 12 8.25 -1.44 -13.78
CA LEU A 12 7.33 -2.51 -13.35
C LEU A 12 8.07 -3.83 -13.09
N GLU A 13 9.07 -4.16 -13.91
CA GLU A 13 9.91 -5.34 -13.69
C GLU A 13 10.72 -5.22 -12.40
N ALA A 14 11.30 -4.05 -12.12
CA ALA A 14 12.03 -3.81 -10.89
C ALA A 14 11.12 -3.94 -9.65
N VAL A 15 9.94 -3.32 -9.66
CA VAL A 15 8.97 -3.42 -8.56
C VAL A 15 8.53 -4.88 -8.33
N ALA A 16 8.23 -5.62 -9.40
CA ALA A 16 7.86 -7.03 -9.30
C ALA A 16 8.99 -7.89 -8.69
N LYS A 17 10.24 -7.67 -9.13
CA LYS A 17 11.41 -8.39 -8.59
C LYS A 17 11.69 -8.06 -7.13
N LEU A 18 11.55 -6.79 -6.73
CA LEU A 18 11.67 -6.38 -5.33
C LEU A 18 10.61 -7.05 -4.46
N GLY A 19 9.37 -7.15 -4.96
CA GLY A 19 8.32 -7.87 -4.25
C GLY A 19 8.60 -9.37 -4.12
N ALA A 20 9.01 -10.04 -5.21
CA ALA A 20 9.32 -11.46 -5.19
C ALA A 20 10.55 -11.82 -4.33
N ALA A 21 11.47 -10.88 -4.12
CA ALA A 21 12.63 -11.06 -3.24
C ALA A 21 12.28 -10.91 -1.74
N SER A 22 11.11 -10.36 -1.42
CA SER A 22 10.65 -10.22 -0.03
C SER A 22 10.35 -11.58 0.59
N ALA A 23 10.75 -11.77 1.84
CA ALA A 23 10.37 -12.94 2.64
C ALA A 23 8.95 -12.82 3.24
N LEU A 24 8.35 -11.63 3.16
CA LEU A 24 6.99 -11.39 3.65
C LEU A 24 5.98 -12.04 2.72
N ASP A 25 4.91 -12.61 3.28
CA ASP A 25 3.77 -13.03 2.48
C ASP A 25 3.07 -11.80 1.84
N ALA A 26 2.24 -12.05 0.82
CA ALA A 26 1.59 -11.01 0.04
C ALA A 26 0.70 -10.08 0.88
N LYS A 27 0.01 -10.63 1.90
CA LYS A 27 -0.84 -9.87 2.81
C LYS A 27 0.01 -8.91 3.64
N THR A 28 1.04 -9.43 4.28
CA THR A 28 1.96 -8.68 5.14
C THR A 28 2.70 -7.60 4.33
N GLN A 29 3.16 -7.93 3.13
CA GLN A 29 3.82 -6.96 2.26
C GLN A 29 2.88 -5.80 1.87
N SER A 30 1.63 -6.10 1.53
CA SER A 30 0.65 -5.07 1.15
C SER A 30 0.28 -4.17 2.34
N LEU A 31 0.07 -4.76 3.53
CA LEU A 31 -0.19 -4.00 4.76
C LEU A 31 1.00 -3.11 5.16
N ALA A 32 2.23 -3.62 5.04
CA ALA A 32 3.43 -2.82 5.27
C ALA A 32 3.52 -1.65 4.28
N TYR A 33 3.18 -1.87 3.01
CA TYR A 33 3.17 -0.82 1.99
C TYR A 33 2.12 0.26 2.29
N ILE A 34 0.92 -0.12 2.73
CA ILE A 34 -0.13 0.80 3.17
C ILE A 34 0.38 1.67 4.33
N ALA A 35 1.05 1.08 5.32
CA ALA A 35 1.63 1.82 6.45
C ALA A 35 2.68 2.85 5.99
N VAL A 36 3.56 2.47 5.06
CA VAL A 36 4.57 3.39 4.48
C VAL A 36 3.91 4.53 3.70
N LEU A 37 2.90 4.25 2.87
CA LEU A 37 2.18 5.29 2.13
C LEU A 37 1.43 6.24 3.07
N ALA A 38 0.80 5.72 4.12
CA ALA A 38 0.14 6.54 5.13
C ALA A 38 1.14 7.44 5.88
N ALA A 39 2.30 6.91 6.28
CA ALA A 39 3.36 7.67 6.93
C ALA A 39 3.92 8.78 6.04
N LEU A 40 4.07 8.52 4.73
CA LEU A 40 4.58 9.48 3.75
C LEU A 40 3.48 10.39 3.16
N ARG A 41 2.21 10.18 3.53
CA ARG A 41 1.04 10.91 2.98
C ARG A 41 0.92 10.80 1.46
N LEU A 42 1.28 9.62 0.91
CA LEU A 42 1.23 9.30 -0.51
C LEU A 42 -0.07 8.56 -0.85
N GLU A 43 -1.20 9.28 -0.78
CA GLU A 43 -2.53 8.67 -0.88
C GLU A 43 -2.85 8.07 -2.26
N SER A 44 -2.20 8.54 -3.33
CA SER A 44 -2.43 8.04 -4.70
C SER A 44 -2.10 6.56 -4.88
N GLY A 45 -1.20 6.01 -4.05
CA GLY A 45 -0.86 4.59 -4.06
C GLY A 45 -1.78 3.71 -3.24
N LEU A 46 -2.60 4.28 -2.34
CA LEU A 46 -3.38 3.50 -1.36
C LEU A 46 -4.39 2.57 -2.03
N ALA A 47 -5.10 3.06 -3.05
CA ALA A 47 -6.14 2.26 -3.69
C ALA A 47 -5.60 0.95 -4.29
N PHE A 48 -4.41 1.00 -4.88
CA PHE A 48 -3.75 -0.18 -5.43
C PHE A 48 -3.35 -1.15 -4.32
N HIS A 49 -2.64 -0.69 -3.29
CA HIS A 49 -2.16 -1.59 -2.23
C HIS A 49 -3.27 -2.12 -1.31
N VAL A 50 -4.38 -1.39 -1.15
CA VAL A 50 -5.58 -1.88 -0.46
C VAL A 50 -6.25 -3.00 -1.26
N ALA A 51 -6.34 -2.87 -2.59
CA ALA A 51 -6.87 -3.93 -3.44
C ALA A 51 -6.00 -5.20 -3.38
N GLU A 52 -4.67 -5.06 -3.44
CA GLU A 52 -3.73 -6.18 -3.28
C GLU A 52 -3.86 -6.83 -1.89
N ALA A 53 -3.95 -6.03 -0.82
CA ALA A 53 -4.15 -6.54 0.53
C ALA A 53 -5.46 -7.33 0.65
N LYS A 54 -6.56 -6.80 0.11
CA LYS A 54 -7.88 -7.46 0.09
C LYS A 54 -7.83 -8.77 -0.70
N ALA A 55 -7.19 -8.79 -1.86
CA ALA A 55 -6.99 -10.00 -2.66
C ALA A 55 -6.16 -11.06 -1.92
N ALA A 56 -5.22 -10.63 -1.08
CA ALA A 56 -4.43 -11.49 -0.20
C ALA A 56 -5.12 -11.87 1.12
N GLY A 57 -6.40 -11.52 1.32
CA GLY A 57 -7.18 -11.89 2.50
C GLY A 57 -7.00 -10.97 3.71
N ALA A 58 -6.57 -9.72 3.51
CA ALA A 58 -6.68 -8.70 4.54
C ALA A 58 -8.14 -8.31 4.80
N SER A 59 -8.49 -8.13 6.07
CA SER A 59 -9.78 -7.56 6.46
C SER A 59 -9.77 -6.03 6.38
N ARG A 60 -10.95 -5.44 6.58
CA ARG A 60 -11.09 -3.98 6.69
C ARG A 60 -10.31 -3.45 7.90
N GLU A 61 -10.34 -4.20 8.99
CA GLU A 61 -9.63 -3.91 10.23
C GLU A 61 -8.12 -3.98 10.03
N ASP A 62 -7.62 -4.96 9.26
CA ASP A 62 -6.19 -5.05 8.93
C ASP A 62 -5.70 -3.78 8.22
N VAL A 63 -6.48 -3.25 7.26
CA VAL A 63 -6.16 -2.00 6.53
C VAL A 63 -6.14 -0.80 7.47
N ILE A 64 -7.14 -0.68 8.36
CA ILE A 64 -7.18 0.40 9.36
C ILE A 64 -5.98 0.30 10.31
N SER A 65 -5.66 -0.91 10.78
CA SER A 65 -4.49 -1.17 11.62
C SER A 65 -3.18 -0.82 10.90
N ALA A 66 -3.03 -1.14 9.62
CA ALA A 66 -1.86 -0.76 8.84
C ALA A 66 -1.67 0.76 8.76
N VAL A 67 -2.74 1.51 8.46
CA VAL A 67 -2.69 2.98 8.45
C VAL A 67 -2.29 3.53 9.82
N LEU A 68 -2.88 2.99 10.90
CA LEU A 68 -2.64 3.47 12.26
C LEU A 68 -1.34 2.96 12.89
N THR A 69 -0.67 1.97 12.29
CA THR A 69 0.59 1.41 12.81
C THR A 69 1.66 2.49 12.99
N GLY A 70 1.70 3.48 12.08
CA GLY A 70 2.65 4.59 12.16
C GLY A 70 2.30 5.66 13.19
N LEU A 71 1.09 5.66 13.77
CA LEU A 71 0.60 6.75 14.63
C LEU A 71 1.55 7.10 15.80
N PRO A 72 2.12 6.12 16.54
CA PRO A 72 3.07 6.44 17.61
C PRO A 72 4.42 6.97 17.12
N ALA A 73 4.85 6.61 15.91
CA ALA A 73 6.18 6.89 15.39
C ALA A 73 6.25 8.20 14.59
N VAL A 74 5.22 8.50 13.80
CA VAL A 74 5.20 9.65 12.87
C VAL A 74 4.07 10.64 13.15
N GLY A 75 3.29 10.42 14.21
CA GLY A 75 2.23 11.31 14.67
C GLY A 75 0.92 11.19 13.87
N ASN A 76 -0.02 12.08 14.17
CA ASN A 76 -1.40 12.01 13.67
C ASN A 76 -1.56 12.22 12.15
N GLY A 77 -0.49 12.58 11.43
CA GLY A 77 -0.54 12.77 9.98
C GLY A 77 -0.99 11.52 9.22
N VAL A 78 -0.80 10.32 9.78
CA VAL A 78 -1.24 9.05 9.18
C VAL A 78 -2.75 8.95 9.05
N THR A 79 -3.52 9.64 9.89
CA THR A 79 -4.99 9.52 9.89
C THR A 79 -5.63 10.12 8.63
N ALA A 80 -4.91 10.99 7.91
CA ALA A 80 -5.33 11.52 6.62
C ALA A 80 -5.55 10.41 5.56
N ALA A 81 -4.84 9.29 5.68
CA ALA A 81 -4.99 8.15 4.77
C ALA A 81 -6.26 7.32 5.03
N LEU A 82 -6.91 7.44 6.19
CA LEU A 82 -8.04 6.58 6.57
C LEU A 82 -9.22 6.67 5.59
N PRO A 83 -9.71 7.85 5.17
CA PRO A 83 -10.84 7.92 4.26
C PRO A 83 -10.53 7.26 2.90
N ALA A 84 -9.34 7.50 2.34
CA ALA A 84 -8.92 6.93 1.07
C ALA A 84 -8.74 5.41 1.16
N ALA A 85 -8.11 4.92 2.22
CA ALA A 85 -7.88 3.49 2.43
C ALA A 85 -9.20 2.72 2.65
N ILE A 86 -10.10 3.27 3.47
CA ILE A 86 -11.43 2.69 3.71
C ILE A 86 -12.26 2.68 2.42
N ALA A 87 -12.33 3.82 1.71
CA ALA A 87 -13.07 3.91 0.46
C ALA A 87 -12.52 2.98 -0.62
N ALA A 88 -11.22 2.68 -0.61
CA ALA A 88 -10.64 1.69 -1.51
C ALA A 88 -11.00 0.25 -1.13
N TYR A 89 -11.07 -0.06 0.16
CA TYR A 89 -11.43 -1.40 0.64
C TYR A 89 -12.91 -1.72 0.40
N ASP A 90 -13.79 -0.73 0.56
CA ASP A 90 -15.24 -0.88 0.45
C ASP A 90 -15.73 -0.93 -1.02
N ARG A 91 -14.84 -0.72 -2.00
CA ARG A 91 -15.12 -0.96 -3.43
C ARG A 91 -15.05 -2.45 -3.77
#